data_AF-A0A3B8Y866-F1
#
_entry.id   AF-A0A3B8Y866-F1
#
_cell.length_a   1.000
_cell.length_b   1.000
_cell.length_c   1.000
_cell.angle_alpha   90.00
_cell.angle_beta   90.00
_cell.angle_gamma   90.00
#
_symmetry.space_group_name_H-M   'P 1'
#
loop_
_entity.id
_entity.type
_entity.pdbx_description
1 polymer ?
#
loop_
_entity_poly.entity_id
_entity_poly.type
_entity_poly.pdbx_seq_one_letter_code
_entity_poly.pdbx_strand_id
1 'polypeptide(L)'
;MSLVKIQNPNDGDQFGLNTNISVSGTADSKVVSVNLYSPYGGTNYPLISEPVSVTNGQWFANISFNTGGEREIVAEGIDADGHSIEFDPEEITLLIGTGLIKPVGVGFVVTSDFQPPHRPRHNGIDIAHKLGLPDKPIFASASGKVIVAVKHCSVGDGDCGGGYGNVVYIDHSSMGLQTRYAHLKSVNVSAGNTINQGDLVGIMGNTGRSTGIHLHFEVRRNGVPLNPRDFVNPIV
;
A
#
# COMPACT_ATOMS: atom_id res chain seq x y z
N MET A 1 28.25 9.07 -0.94
CA MET A 1 27.25 8.16 -0.37
C MET A 1 26.17 9.00 0.28
N SER A 2 24.93 8.88 -0.18
CA SER A 2 23.87 9.80 0.22
C SER A 2 23.10 9.20 1.38
N LEU A 3 23.09 9.92 2.49
CA LEU A 3 22.50 9.47 3.74
C LEU A 3 21.09 10.01 3.89
N VAL A 4 20.11 9.11 4.00
CA VAL A 4 18.73 9.46 4.32
C VAL A 4 18.41 8.92 5.70
N LYS A 5 18.03 9.84 6.59
CA LYS A 5 17.55 9.52 7.93
C LYS A 5 16.10 9.17 7.86
N ILE A 6 15.77 8.01 8.41
CA ILE A 6 14.44 7.44 8.34
C ILE A 6 14.02 7.10 9.75
N GLN A 7 13.04 7.84 10.23
CA GLN A 7 12.38 7.52 11.48
C GLN A 7 11.25 6.53 11.18
N ASN A 8 11.29 5.36 11.80
CA ASN A 8 10.14 4.48 11.79
C ASN A 8 8.98 5.23 12.49
N PRO A 9 7.86 5.54 11.82
CA PRO A 9 6.75 6.26 12.47
C PRO A 9 6.07 5.40 13.54
N ASN A 10 6.36 4.09 13.55
CA ASN A 10 5.85 3.12 14.51
C ASN A 10 6.82 2.90 15.68
N ASP A 11 7.74 3.82 15.93
CA ASP A 11 8.65 3.73 17.05
C ASP A 11 7.87 3.77 18.38
N GLY A 12 7.94 2.68 19.15
CA GLY A 12 7.15 2.46 20.37
C GLY A 12 5.84 1.69 20.20
N ASP A 13 5.49 1.27 18.98
CA ASP A 13 4.28 0.48 18.76
C ASP A 13 4.49 -0.98 19.18
N GLN A 14 3.65 -1.50 20.10
CA GLN A 14 3.86 -2.78 20.79
C GLN A 14 3.77 -4.02 19.88
N PHE A 15 3.60 -3.81 18.56
CA PHE A 15 3.28 -4.83 17.58
C PHE A 15 4.43 -5.17 16.63
N GLY A 16 5.63 -4.57 16.78
CA GLY A 16 6.83 -4.96 16.03
C GLY A 16 6.65 -4.83 14.52
N LEU A 17 6.17 -3.68 14.07
CA LEU A 17 5.82 -3.43 12.67
C LEU A 17 7.01 -3.59 11.72
N ASN A 18 6.91 -4.53 10.77
CA ASN A 18 7.70 -4.49 9.55
C ASN A 18 7.28 -3.25 8.77
N THR A 19 8.08 -2.20 8.86
CA THR A 19 7.84 -0.98 8.09
C THR A 19 8.46 -1.23 6.72
N ASN A 20 7.60 -1.45 5.72
CA ASN A 20 8.02 -1.34 4.34
C ASN A 20 8.22 0.15 4.07
N ILE A 21 9.36 0.47 3.49
CA ILE A 21 9.78 1.81 3.18
C ILE A 21 10.14 1.76 1.72
N SER A 22 9.34 2.48 0.94
CA SER A 22 9.66 2.70 -0.46
C SER A 22 10.67 3.84 -0.52
N VAL A 23 11.87 3.55 -1.00
CA VAL A 23 12.91 4.55 -1.28
C VAL A 23 13.01 4.68 -2.78
N SER A 24 12.99 5.90 -3.28
CA SER A 24 13.15 6.18 -4.71
C SER A 24 14.02 7.41 -4.92
N GLY A 25 14.62 7.52 -6.09
CA GLY A 25 15.37 8.70 -6.48
C GLY A 25 15.52 8.81 -7.98
N THR A 26 16.02 9.96 -8.41
CA THR A 26 16.54 10.16 -9.75
C THR A 26 18.01 9.77 -9.82
N ALA A 27 18.45 9.38 -11.00
CA ALA A 27 19.81 8.99 -11.28
C ALA A 27 20.26 9.62 -12.59
N ASP A 28 21.53 10.04 -12.62
CA ASP A 28 22.13 10.47 -13.87
C ASP A 28 22.20 9.30 -14.87
N SER A 29 22.48 9.60 -16.14
CA SER A 29 22.55 8.58 -17.18
C SER A 29 23.71 7.60 -17.04
N LYS A 30 24.59 7.76 -16.04
CA LYS A 30 25.75 6.89 -15.81
C LYS A 30 25.46 5.80 -14.78
N VAL A 31 24.52 6.03 -13.86
CA VAL A 31 24.10 5.02 -12.89
C VAL A 31 23.25 3.93 -13.57
N VAL A 32 23.63 2.68 -13.38
CA VAL A 32 22.90 1.50 -13.89
C VAL A 32 22.20 0.70 -12.79
N SER A 33 22.66 0.80 -11.54
CA SER A 33 22.02 0.16 -10.39
C SER A 33 22.26 0.92 -9.08
N VAL A 34 21.48 0.60 -8.04
CA VAL A 34 21.56 1.22 -6.71
C VAL A 34 21.71 0.16 -5.62
N ASN A 35 22.65 0.37 -4.71
CA ASN A 35 22.81 -0.40 -3.47
C ASN A 35 22.17 0.34 -2.30
N LEU A 36 21.48 -0.40 -1.42
CA LEU A 36 20.86 0.13 -0.22
C LEU A 36 21.31 -0.65 1.02
N TYR A 37 21.87 0.06 2.00
CA TYR A 37 22.44 -0.55 3.20
C TYR A 37 22.22 0.31 4.45
N SER A 38 22.26 -0.36 5.61
CA SER A 38 22.19 0.26 6.94
C SER A 38 23.58 0.25 7.56
N PRO A 39 24.11 1.39 8.02
CA PRO A 39 25.35 1.44 8.79
C PRO A 39 25.02 1.12 10.25
N TYR A 40 24.99 -0.16 10.65
CA TYR A 40 24.87 -0.54 12.06
C TYR A 40 26.20 -1.05 12.59
N GLY A 41 26.73 -0.43 13.65
CA GLY A 41 27.91 -0.94 14.36
C GLY A 41 29.25 -0.89 13.60
N GLY A 42 29.37 -0.04 12.58
CA GLY A 42 30.61 0.07 11.77
C GLY A 42 30.76 -0.98 10.67
N THR A 43 29.75 -1.81 10.46
CA THR A 43 29.68 -2.79 9.35
C THR A 43 28.49 -2.47 8.46
N ASN A 44 28.73 -2.26 7.16
CA ASN A 44 27.66 -2.06 6.17
C ASN A 44 26.97 -3.41 5.90
N TYR A 45 25.77 -3.60 6.44
CA TYR A 45 24.92 -4.72 6.05
C TYR A 45 23.95 -4.26 4.95
N PRO A 46 23.96 -4.91 3.77
CA PRO A 46 23.00 -4.61 2.72
C PRO A 46 21.59 -4.91 3.23
N LEU A 47 20.71 -3.91 3.15
CA LEU A 47 19.29 -4.06 3.47
C LEU A 47 18.53 -4.75 2.33
N ILE A 48 19.09 -4.69 1.13
CA ILE A 48 18.65 -5.45 -0.05
C ILE A 48 19.84 -6.26 -0.54
N SER A 49 19.66 -7.57 -0.71
CA SER A 49 20.71 -8.49 -1.14
C SER A 49 21.10 -8.35 -2.62
N GLU A 50 20.34 -7.59 -3.40
CA GLU A 50 20.52 -7.42 -4.84
C GLU A 50 20.44 -5.93 -5.23
N PRO A 51 21.24 -5.46 -6.20
CA PRO A 51 21.18 -4.09 -6.71
C PRO A 51 19.82 -3.79 -7.35
N VAL A 52 19.32 -2.58 -7.11
CA VAL A 52 18.07 -2.08 -7.69
C VAL A 52 18.36 -1.49 -9.06
N SER A 53 17.65 -1.92 -10.11
CA SER A 53 17.87 -1.41 -11.46
C SER A 53 17.39 0.03 -11.64
N VAL A 54 18.13 0.82 -12.42
CA VAL A 54 17.71 2.16 -12.86
C VAL A 54 16.98 2.06 -14.20
N THR A 55 15.78 2.65 -14.30
CA THR A 55 14.99 2.72 -15.54
C THR A 55 14.61 4.16 -15.82
N ASN A 56 14.92 4.68 -17.01
CA ASN A 56 14.65 6.06 -17.42
C ASN A 56 15.17 7.11 -16.42
N GLY A 57 16.33 6.87 -15.82
CA GLY A 57 16.91 7.77 -14.81
C GLY A 57 16.17 7.78 -13.47
N GLN A 58 15.31 6.79 -13.20
CA GLN A 58 14.64 6.61 -11.92
C GLN A 58 14.91 5.22 -11.34
N TRP A 59 14.94 5.13 -10.02
CA TRP A 59 15.02 3.85 -9.31
C TRP A 59 14.06 3.83 -8.13
N PHE A 60 13.64 2.62 -7.75
CA PHE A 60 12.69 2.39 -6.66
C PHE A 60 13.04 1.09 -5.95
N ALA A 61 12.98 1.11 -4.63
CA ALA A 61 13.28 -0.02 -3.79
C ALA A 61 12.34 -0.09 -2.59
N ASN A 62 11.88 -1.30 -2.26
CA ASN A 62 11.15 -1.54 -1.02
C ASN A 62 12.09 -2.16 0.00
N ILE A 63 12.18 -1.55 1.18
CA ILE A 63 13.00 -2.04 2.28
C ILE A 63 12.09 -2.30 3.48
N SER A 64 12.24 -3.46 4.11
CA SER A 64 11.49 -3.83 5.31
C SER A 64 12.39 -3.77 6.54
N PHE A 65 11.97 -3.06 7.60
CA PHE A 65 12.67 -3.06 8.89
C PHE A 65 11.83 -3.70 9.98
N ASN A 66 12.39 -4.68 10.69
CA ASN A 66 11.67 -5.45 11.73
C ASN A 66 11.67 -4.78 13.13
N THR A 67 12.35 -3.65 13.33
CA THR A 67 12.61 -3.08 14.67
C THR A 67 12.39 -1.57 14.73
N GLY A 68 12.00 -1.07 15.91
CA GLY A 68 11.85 0.36 16.21
C GLY A 68 13.19 1.14 16.23
N GLY A 69 13.08 2.45 16.31
CA GLY A 69 14.17 3.43 16.28
C GLY A 69 14.39 4.12 14.93
N GLU A 70 15.14 5.22 14.96
CA GLU A 70 15.69 5.87 13.76
C GLU A 70 16.68 4.91 13.07
N ARG A 71 16.64 4.88 11.74
CA ARG A 71 17.59 4.15 10.90
C ARG A 71 18.16 5.12 9.87
N GLU A 72 19.44 4.97 9.60
CA GLU A 72 20.08 5.60 8.46
C GLU A 72 20.08 4.59 7.32
N ILE A 73 19.52 4.99 6.17
CA ILE A 73 19.72 4.25 4.92
C ILE A 73 20.69 5.04 4.08
N VAL A 74 21.68 4.33 3.54
CA VAL A 74 22.59 4.89 2.57
C VAL A 74 22.23 4.35 1.21
N ALA A 75 22.04 5.27 0.25
CA ALA A 75 21.90 4.95 -1.16
C ALA A 75 23.21 5.26 -1.89
N GLU A 76 23.67 4.29 -2.68
CA GLU A 76 24.87 4.39 -3.50
C GLU A 76 24.54 3.96 -4.92
N GLY A 77 24.76 4.86 -5.88
CA GLY A 77 24.62 4.54 -7.30
C GLY A 77 25.86 3.79 -7.79
N ILE A 78 25.69 2.87 -8.73
CA ILE A 78 26.76 2.10 -9.34
C ILE A 78 26.72 2.34 -10.85
N ASP A 79 27.86 2.70 -11.45
CA ASP A 79 28.00 2.86 -12.90
C ASP A 79 28.21 1.52 -13.63
N ALA A 80 28.24 1.57 -14.96
CA ALA A 80 28.43 0.37 -15.79
C ALA A 80 29.79 -0.32 -15.58
N ASP A 81 30.78 0.39 -15.05
CA ASP A 81 32.12 -0.11 -14.75
C ASP A 81 32.25 -0.60 -13.29
N GLY A 82 31.20 -0.45 -12.48
CA GLY A 82 31.16 -0.86 -11.09
C GLY A 82 31.66 0.19 -10.09
N HIS A 83 31.90 1.44 -10.52
CA HIS A 83 32.29 2.52 -9.61
C HIS A 83 31.08 3.10 -8.89
N SER A 84 31.32 3.57 -7.67
CA SER A 84 30.30 4.24 -6.88
C SER A 84 30.10 5.69 -7.30
N ILE A 85 28.83 6.07 -7.36
CA ILE A 85 28.32 7.41 -7.64
C ILE A 85 27.45 7.84 -6.46
N GLU A 86 27.69 9.05 -5.98
CA GLU A 86 26.89 9.67 -4.93
C GLU A 86 25.63 10.31 -5.52
N PHE A 87 24.48 10.10 -4.88
CA PHE A 87 23.23 10.78 -5.22
C PHE A 87 23.13 12.15 -4.54
N ASP A 88 22.31 13.03 -5.10
CA ASP A 88 21.84 14.18 -4.33
C ASP A 88 20.83 13.69 -3.28
N PRO A 89 21.07 13.90 -1.96
CA PRO A 89 20.11 13.49 -0.94
C PRO A 89 18.75 14.20 -1.07
N GLU A 90 18.66 15.38 -1.68
CA GLU A 90 17.38 16.07 -1.92
C GLU A 90 16.52 15.39 -3.00
N GLU A 91 17.14 14.58 -3.87
CA GLU A 91 16.43 13.80 -4.89
C GLU A 91 15.93 12.44 -4.37
N ILE A 92 16.33 12.04 -3.16
CA ILE A 92 15.88 10.78 -2.56
C ILE A 92 14.57 11.02 -1.82
N THR A 93 13.50 10.45 -2.36
CA THR A 93 12.19 10.49 -1.72
C THR A 93 11.95 9.24 -0.89
N LEU A 94 11.60 9.48 0.38
CA LEU A 94 11.16 8.48 1.31
C LEU A 94 9.63 8.41 1.32
N LEU A 95 9.09 7.30 0.83
CA LEU A 95 7.68 6.97 0.99
C LEU A 95 7.56 5.98 2.15
N ILE A 96 7.25 6.51 3.33
CA ILE A 96 6.86 5.70 4.47
C ILE A 96 5.41 5.26 4.24
N GLY A 97 5.25 4.01 3.82
CA GLY A 97 3.96 3.38 3.61
C GLY A 97 4.21 1.89 3.45
N THR A 98 3.32 1.05 3.94
CA THR A 98 3.54 -0.40 4.03
C THR A 98 3.68 -1.12 2.66
N GLY A 99 3.82 -0.40 1.56
CA GLY A 99 3.88 -0.92 0.20
C GLY A 99 2.49 -1.13 -0.40
N LEU A 100 1.42 -0.63 0.23
CA LEU A 100 0.08 -0.62 -0.36
C LEU A 100 -0.07 0.58 -1.30
N ILE A 101 -0.53 0.35 -2.54
CA ILE A 101 -0.98 1.42 -3.43
C ILE A 101 -2.44 1.78 -3.17
N LYS A 102 -2.85 2.97 -3.60
CA LYS A 102 -4.26 3.36 -3.54
C LYS A 102 -5.14 2.43 -4.40
N PRO A 103 -6.32 2.01 -3.90
CA PRO A 103 -7.18 1.06 -4.59
C PRO A 103 -8.03 1.70 -5.71
N VAL A 104 -7.84 2.99 -5.97
CA VAL A 104 -8.62 3.79 -6.92
C VAL A 104 -7.72 4.67 -7.79
N GLY A 105 -8.24 5.06 -8.96
CA GLY A 105 -7.54 5.96 -9.88
C GLY A 105 -7.51 7.42 -9.43
N VAL A 106 -7.48 8.33 -10.41
CA VAL A 106 -7.58 9.78 -10.17
C VAL A 106 -9.04 10.21 -10.00
N GLY A 107 -9.27 11.35 -9.32
CA GLY A 107 -10.60 11.94 -9.21
C GLY A 107 -11.47 11.42 -8.07
N PHE A 108 -10.85 10.81 -7.05
CA PHE A 108 -11.52 10.31 -5.84
C PHE A 108 -11.32 11.25 -4.66
N VAL A 109 -12.19 11.10 -3.66
CA VAL A 109 -12.10 11.78 -2.37
C VAL A 109 -12.52 10.80 -1.28
N VAL A 110 -11.90 10.94 -0.10
CA VAL A 110 -12.36 10.25 1.10
C VAL A 110 -13.63 10.96 1.61
N THR A 111 -14.73 10.23 1.70
CA THR A 111 -16.02 10.75 2.16
C THR A 111 -16.29 10.42 3.63
N SER A 112 -15.65 9.40 4.19
CA SER A 112 -15.67 9.07 5.61
C SER A 112 -14.37 8.39 6.01
N ASP A 113 -13.67 8.95 6.99
CA ASP A 113 -12.42 8.37 7.52
C ASP A 113 -12.67 7.13 8.38
N PHE A 114 -11.60 6.48 8.84
CA PHE A 114 -11.62 5.38 9.80
C PHE A 114 -12.07 5.88 11.18
N GLN A 115 -13.05 5.20 11.77
CA GLN A 115 -13.61 5.46 13.11
C GLN A 115 -13.77 6.96 13.48
N PRO A 116 -14.43 7.78 12.65
CA PRO A 116 -14.60 9.19 12.94
C PRO A 116 -15.55 9.35 14.15
N PRO A 117 -15.54 10.50 14.85
CA PRO A 117 -16.30 10.68 16.10
C PRO A 117 -17.79 10.30 16.01
N HIS A 118 -18.41 10.51 14.86
CA HIS A 118 -19.84 10.22 14.61
C HIS A 118 -20.10 8.79 14.07
N ARG A 119 -19.06 8.02 13.71
CA ARG A 119 -19.14 6.61 13.29
C ARG A 119 -17.98 5.79 13.90
N PRO A 120 -17.91 5.64 15.23
CA PRO A 120 -16.74 5.02 15.90
C PRO A 120 -16.51 3.53 15.56
N ARG A 121 -17.45 2.88 14.87
CA ARG A 121 -17.33 1.49 14.38
C ARG A 121 -17.07 1.40 12.87
N HIS A 122 -16.67 2.51 12.25
CA HIS A 122 -16.31 2.52 10.84
C HIS A 122 -14.91 1.92 10.65
N ASN A 123 -14.87 0.63 10.29
CA ASN A 123 -13.65 -0.19 10.28
C ASN A 123 -12.76 -0.01 9.04
N GLY A 124 -13.04 1.03 8.25
CA GLY A 124 -12.35 1.33 6.99
C GLY A 124 -12.51 2.79 6.62
N ILE A 125 -12.22 3.10 5.36
CA ILE A 125 -12.42 4.41 4.76
C ILE A 125 -13.39 4.28 3.60
N ASP A 126 -14.31 5.23 3.50
CA ASP A 126 -15.23 5.35 2.38
C ASP A 126 -14.62 6.29 1.34
N ILE A 127 -14.46 5.80 0.11
CA ILE A 127 -13.83 6.49 -1.01
C ILE A 127 -14.84 6.59 -2.15
N ALA A 128 -15.21 7.81 -2.54
CA ALA A 128 -16.13 8.06 -3.64
C ALA A 128 -15.46 8.86 -4.75
N HIS A 129 -15.95 8.69 -5.98
CA HIS A 129 -15.55 9.58 -7.08
C HIS A 129 -16.09 11.00 -6.80
N LYS A 130 -15.29 12.05 -7.02
CA LYS A 130 -15.65 13.44 -6.70
C LYS A 130 -16.96 13.92 -7.31
N LEU A 131 -17.32 13.37 -8.46
CA LEU A 131 -18.57 13.67 -9.19
C LEU A 131 -19.68 12.63 -8.97
N GLY A 132 -19.51 11.68 -8.04
CA GLY A 132 -20.49 10.61 -7.79
C GLY A 132 -20.66 9.61 -8.94
N LEU A 133 -19.67 9.53 -9.85
CA LEU A 133 -19.78 8.68 -11.03
C LEU A 133 -19.72 7.19 -10.67
N PRO A 134 -20.61 6.36 -11.25
CA PRO A 134 -20.56 4.91 -11.12
C PRO A 134 -19.39 4.29 -11.88
N ASP A 135 -19.29 2.97 -11.81
CA ASP A 135 -18.55 2.12 -12.73
C ASP A 135 -17.05 2.39 -12.79
N LYS A 136 -16.48 2.76 -11.65
CA LYS A 136 -15.05 2.99 -11.51
C LYS A 136 -14.30 1.70 -11.14
N PRO A 137 -13.13 1.44 -11.76
CA PRO A 137 -12.34 0.26 -11.44
C PRO A 137 -11.73 0.39 -10.04
N ILE A 138 -11.72 -0.72 -9.31
CA ILE A 138 -11.07 -0.90 -8.02
C ILE A 138 -9.92 -1.88 -8.18
N PHE A 139 -8.75 -1.52 -7.68
CA PHE A 139 -7.50 -2.25 -7.86
C PHE A 139 -6.98 -2.83 -6.54
N ALA A 140 -6.24 -3.94 -6.62
CA ALA A 140 -5.61 -4.56 -5.47
C ALA A 140 -4.49 -3.66 -4.95
N SER A 141 -4.56 -3.28 -3.68
CA SER A 141 -3.55 -2.43 -3.04
C SER A 141 -2.19 -3.12 -2.90
N ALA A 142 -2.12 -4.45 -2.90
CA ALA A 142 -0.87 -5.21 -2.95
C ALA A 142 -1.09 -6.61 -3.52
N SER A 143 0.01 -7.28 -3.86
CA SER A 143 -0.02 -8.68 -4.26
C SER A 143 -0.45 -9.56 -3.10
N GLY A 144 -1.17 -10.65 -3.38
CA GLY A 144 -1.68 -11.53 -2.34
C GLY A 144 -2.56 -12.64 -2.88
N LYS A 145 -3.28 -13.30 -1.96
CA LYS A 145 -4.25 -14.34 -2.29
C LYS A 145 -5.65 -13.87 -1.93
N VAL A 146 -6.58 -13.98 -2.88
CA VAL A 146 -8.00 -13.73 -2.61
C VAL A 146 -8.53 -14.85 -1.72
N ILE A 147 -8.94 -14.51 -0.50
CA ILE A 147 -9.46 -15.50 0.47
C ILE A 147 -10.99 -15.50 0.53
N VAL A 148 -11.64 -14.39 0.16
CA VAL A 148 -13.10 -14.25 0.10
C VAL A 148 -13.45 -13.43 -1.13
N ALA A 149 -14.47 -13.87 -1.88
CA ALA A 149 -15.08 -13.12 -2.96
C ALA A 149 -16.60 -13.36 -2.95
N VAL A 150 -17.35 -12.45 -2.32
CA VAL A 150 -18.82 -12.49 -2.31
C VAL A 150 -19.35 -11.77 -3.54
N LYS A 151 -20.27 -12.41 -4.26
CA LYS A 151 -20.87 -11.94 -5.51
C LYS A 151 -22.40 -12.02 -5.44
N HIS A 152 -23.06 -11.38 -6.40
CA HIS A 152 -24.51 -11.42 -6.61
C HIS A 152 -25.36 -10.75 -5.50
N CYS A 153 -24.77 -9.89 -4.68
CA CYS A 153 -25.52 -8.98 -3.82
C CYS A 153 -26.19 -7.89 -4.66
N SER A 154 -27.41 -7.53 -4.26
CA SER A 154 -28.21 -6.48 -4.91
C SER A 154 -28.10 -5.15 -4.16
N VAL A 155 -28.42 -4.05 -4.84
CA VAL A 155 -28.63 -2.75 -4.20
C VAL A 155 -29.89 -2.81 -3.34
N GLY A 156 -29.81 -2.32 -2.10
CA GLY A 156 -30.92 -2.35 -1.15
C GLY A 156 -30.99 -3.62 -0.28
N ASP A 157 -30.19 -4.64 -0.59
CA ASP A 157 -30.03 -5.81 0.28
C ASP A 157 -28.96 -5.51 1.34
N GLY A 158 -29.40 -5.00 2.48
CA GLY A 158 -28.53 -4.54 3.57
C GLY A 158 -27.82 -5.66 4.35
N ASP A 159 -28.20 -6.92 4.16
CA ASP A 159 -27.65 -8.05 4.92
C ASP A 159 -26.66 -8.89 4.10
N CYS A 160 -26.74 -8.82 2.76
CA CYS A 160 -25.83 -9.55 1.88
C CYS A 160 -24.36 -9.23 2.15
N GLY A 161 -23.52 -10.28 2.13
CA GLY A 161 -22.09 -10.16 2.45
C GLY A 161 -21.82 -9.69 3.88
N GLY A 162 -22.77 -9.86 4.81
CA GLY A 162 -22.66 -9.34 6.18
C GLY A 162 -22.77 -7.81 6.25
N GLY A 163 -23.48 -7.22 5.29
CA GLY A 163 -23.62 -5.78 5.12
C GLY A 163 -22.60 -5.14 4.18
N TYR A 164 -21.52 -5.84 3.81
CA TYR A 164 -20.55 -5.33 2.83
C TYR A 164 -21.05 -5.40 1.37
N GLY A 165 -22.12 -6.14 1.09
CA GLY A 165 -22.56 -6.39 -0.27
C GLY A 165 -21.55 -7.28 -1.02
N ASN A 166 -21.34 -6.99 -2.30
CA ASN A 166 -20.28 -7.67 -3.04
C ASN A 166 -18.93 -7.20 -2.50
N VAL A 167 -18.10 -8.15 -2.07
CA VAL A 167 -16.89 -7.84 -1.33
C VAL A 167 -15.76 -8.81 -1.63
N VAL A 168 -14.54 -8.30 -1.68
CA VAL A 168 -13.32 -9.09 -1.85
C VAL A 168 -12.42 -8.90 -0.65
N TYR A 169 -11.89 -9.99 -0.10
CA TYR A 169 -10.81 -9.96 0.90
C TYR A 169 -9.54 -10.55 0.29
N ILE A 170 -8.43 -9.81 0.38
CA ILE A 170 -7.13 -10.25 -0.11
C ILE A 170 -6.19 -10.38 1.09
N ASP A 171 -5.60 -11.55 1.25
CA ASP A 171 -4.55 -11.81 2.23
C ASP A 171 -3.18 -11.51 1.64
N HIS A 172 -2.44 -10.62 2.29
CA HIS A 172 -1.10 -10.21 1.93
C HIS A 172 -0.13 -10.82 2.94
N SER A 173 0.01 -12.15 2.92
CA SER A 173 0.68 -12.89 3.99
C SER A 173 2.13 -12.44 4.22
N SER A 174 2.83 -12.00 3.16
CA SER A 174 4.19 -11.43 3.25
C SER A 174 4.27 -10.15 4.08
N MET A 175 3.15 -9.43 4.21
CA MET A 175 3.04 -8.17 4.96
C MET A 175 2.34 -8.36 6.31
N GLY A 176 1.78 -9.54 6.57
CA GLY A 176 0.91 -9.78 7.74
C GLY A 176 -0.32 -8.87 7.74
N LEU A 177 -0.88 -8.61 6.56
CA LEU A 177 -2.03 -7.71 6.35
C LEU A 177 -3.10 -8.37 5.49
N GLN A 178 -4.32 -7.87 5.63
CA GLN A 178 -5.46 -8.18 4.78
C GLN A 178 -6.09 -6.88 4.31
N THR A 179 -6.53 -6.81 3.06
CA THR A 179 -7.36 -5.71 2.56
C THR A 179 -8.76 -6.19 2.23
N ARG A 180 -9.75 -5.29 2.34
CA ARG A 180 -11.14 -5.55 1.96
C ARG A 180 -11.67 -4.47 1.05
N TYR A 181 -12.44 -4.87 0.03
CA TYR A 181 -13.00 -4.01 -1.00
C TYR A 181 -14.50 -4.26 -1.11
N ALA A 182 -15.31 -3.41 -0.48
CA ALA A 182 -16.75 -3.62 -0.29
C ALA A 182 -17.63 -2.68 -1.11
N HIS A 183 -18.93 -2.96 -1.07
CA HIS A 183 -20.00 -2.28 -1.80
C HIS A 183 -19.85 -2.33 -3.31
N LEU A 184 -19.13 -3.33 -3.83
CA LEU A 184 -18.82 -3.45 -5.25
C LEU A 184 -20.10 -3.66 -6.09
N LYS A 185 -20.14 -3.11 -7.30
CA LYS A 185 -21.16 -3.44 -8.30
C LYS A 185 -20.91 -4.83 -8.88
N SER A 186 -19.65 -5.13 -9.18
CA SER A 186 -19.21 -6.43 -9.69
C SER A 186 -17.82 -6.78 -9.18
N VAL A 187 -17.54 -8.08 -9.10
CA VAL A 187 -16.26 -8.64 -8.64
C VAL A 187 -15.60 -9.39 -9.78
N ASN A 188 -14.36 -9.02 -10.09
CA ASN A 188 -13.58 -9.54 -11.21
C ASN A 188 -12.67 -10.72 -10.82
N VAL A 189 -12.57 -11.03 -9.53
CA VAL A 189 -11.71 -12.10 -8.99
C VAL A 189 -12.52 -13.20 -8.32
N SER A 190 -11.88 -14.31 -7.98
CA SER A 190 -12.47 -15.44 -7.27
C SER A 190 -11.60 -15.88 -6.09
N ALA A 191 -12.21 -16.47 -5.06
CA ALA A 191 -11.46 -17.04 -3.95
C ALA A 191 -10.46 -18.08 -4.46
N GLY A 192 -9.24 -18.03 -3.93
CA GLY A 192 -8.11 -18.85 -4.35
C GLY A 192 -7.20 -18.20 -5.40
N ASN A 193 -7.62 -17.11 -6.07
CA ASN A 193 -6.74 -16.42 -7.02
C ASN A 193 -5.52 -15.81 -6.32
N THR A 194 -4.34 -16.02 -6.90
CA THR A 194 -3.18 -15.17 -6.66
C THR A 194 -3.33 -13.93 -7.52
N ILE A 195 -3.17 -12.75 -6.92
CA ILE A 195 -3.34 -11.46 -7.56
C ILE A 195 -2.11 -10.60 -7.33
N ASN A 196 -1.72 -9.80 -8.31
CA ASN A 196 -0.64 -8.84 -8.18
C ASN A 196 -1.17 -7.48 -7.71
N GLN A 197 -0.29 -6.68 -7.12
CA GLN A 197 -0.57 -5.27 -6.88
C GLN A 197 -1.00 -4.57 -8.17
N GLY A 198 -2.08 -3.78 -8.10
CA GLY A 198 -2.62 -3.06 -9.25
C GLY A 198 -3.58 -3.84 -10.14
N ASP A 199 -3.75 -5.14 -9.92
CA ASP A 199 -4.73 -5.93 -10.68
C ASP A 199 -6.17 -5.51 -10.37
N LEU A 200 -7.05 -5.66 -11.36
CA LEU A 200 -8.46 -5.31 -11.23
C LEU A 200 -9.19 -6.28 -10.27
N VAL A 201 -9.71 -5.74 -9.17
CA VAL A 201 -10.48 -6.48 -8.15
C VAL A 201 -11.97 -6.49 -8.50
N GLY A 202 -12.49 -5.35 -8.95
CA GLY A 202 -13.91 -5.18 -9.19
C GLY A 202 -14.27 -3.78 -9.65
N ILE A 203 -15.57 -3.51 -9.68
CA ILE A 203 -16.14 -2.22 -10.07
C ILE A 203 -16.87 -1.62 -8.88
N MET A 204 -16.62 -0.34 -8.60
CA MET A 204 -17.27 0.43 -7.54
C MET A 204 -18.80 0.39 -7.69
N GLY A 205 -19.52 0.29 -6.57
CA GLY A 205 -20.98 0.18 -6.58
C GLY A 205 -21.64 0.73 -5.33
N ASN A 206 -22.82 0.17 -5.04
CA ASN A 206 -23.68 0.56 -3.92
C ASN A 206 -24.44 -0.67 -3.37
N THR A 207 -23.83 -1.86 -3.41
CA THR A 207 -24.48 -3.10 -2.91
C THR A 207 -24.27 -3.25 -1.41
N GLY A 208 -25.12 -4.04 -0.75
CA GLY A 208 -25.04 -4.17 0.70
C GLY A 208 -25.64 -2.97 1.44
N ARG A 209 -25.18 -2.77 2.68
CA ARG A 209 -25.58 -1.67 3.55
C ARG A 209 -24.81 -0.39 3.20
N SER A 210 -25.16 0.22 2.07
CA SER A 210 -24.53 1.42 1.55
C SER A 210 -25.56 2.51 1.24
N THR A 211 -25.23 3.77 1.52
CA THR A 211 -26.13 4.92 1.30
C THR A 211 -25.90 5.63 -0.03
N GLY A 212 -24.82 5.31 -0.74
CA GLY A 212 -24.46 5.91 -2.02
C GLY A 212 -23.26 5.22 -2.65
N ILE A 213 -22.92 5.58 -3.89
CA ILE A 213 -21.83 4.92 -4.63
C ILE A 213 -20.48 5.28 -4.01
N HIS A 214 -19.81 4.28 -3.44
CA HIS A 214 -18.46 4.41 -2.89
C HIS A 214 -17.78 3.04 -2.78
N LEU A 215 -16.47 3.05 -2.58
CA LEU A 215 -15.71 1.91 -2.07
C LEU A 215 -15.58 2.05 -0.56
N HIS A 216 -15.99 1.03 0.17
CA HIS A 216 -15.56 0.87 1.55
C HIS A 216 -14.29 0.01 1.57
N PHE A 217 -13.16 0.62 1.96
CA PHE A 217 -11.84 0.01 1.94
C PHE A 217 -11.32 -0.19 3.36
N GLU A 218 -10.93 -1.42 3.70
CA GLU A 218 -10.34 -1.73 5.00
C GLU A 218 -8.93 -2.28 4.86
N VAL A 219 -8.08 -1.97 5.83
CA VAL A 219 -6.83 -2.66 6.12
C VAL A 219 -6.99 -3.37 7.45
N ARG A 220 -6.58 -4.63 7.54
CA ARG A 220 -6.69 -5.44 8.75
C ARG A 220 -5.41 -6.21 9.04
N ARG A 221 -5.21 -6.53 10.31
CA ARG A 221 -4.21 -7.51 10.78
C ARG A 221 -4.87 -8.44 11.78
N ASN A 222 -4.74 -9.76 11.57
CA ASN A 222 -5.31 -10.78 12.45
C ASN A 222 -6.79 -10.54 12.76
N GLY A 223 -7.55 -10.06 11.77
CA GLY A 223 -8.97 -9.72 11.90
C GLY A 223 -9.29 -8.35 12.50
N VAL A 224 -8.31 -7.69 13.13
CA VAL A 224 -8.44 -6.34 13.73
C VAL A 224 -8.32 -5.28 12.62
N PRO A 225 -9.28 -4.34 12.52
CA PRO A 225 -9.22 -3.27 11.54
C PRO A 225 -8.24 -2.17 11.97
N LEU A 226 -7.50 -1.64 11.00
CA LEU A 226 -6.48 -0.61 11.13
C LEU A 226 -6.86 0.58 10.25
N ASN A 227 -6.36 1.77 10.59
CA ASN A 227 -6.59 2.97 9.79
C ASN A 227 -5.85 2.87 8.45
N PRO A 228 -6.54 2.82 7.29
CA PRO A 228 -5.88 2.67 5.99
C PRO A 228 -4.90 3.79 5.62
N ARG A 229 -5.03 5.00 6.21
CA ARG A 229 -4.12 6.12 5.95
C ARG A 229 -2.69 5.87 6.43
N ASP A 230 -2.52 4.98 7.41
CA ASP A 230 -1.19 4.63 7.94
C ASP A 230 -0.44 3.67 6.98
N PHE A 231 -1.15 3.12 5.99
CA PHE A 231 -0.65 2.09 5.08
C PHE A 231 -0.60 2.57 3.62
N VAL A 232 -1.46 3.52 3.24
CA VAL A 232 -1.58 4.05 1.89
C VAL A 232 -1.47 5.58 1.91
N ASN A 233 -0.37 6.12 1.38
CA ASN A 233 -0.14 7.55 1.31
C ASN A 233 0.40 7.99 -0.08
N PRO A 234 -0.34 8.82 -0.84
CA PRO A 234 -1.70 9.30 -0.57
C PRO A 234 -2.77 8.21 -0.78
N ILE A 235 -3.86 8.27 0.00
CA ILE A 235 -5.00 7.34 -0.11
C ILE A 235 -5.88 7.58 -1.35
N VAL A 236 -5.89 8.80 -1.91
CA VAL A 236 -6.64 9.20 -3.13
C VAL A 236 -5.86 10.18 -3.99
#